data_AF-A0A935S211-F1
#
_entry.id   AF-A0A935S211-F1
#
_cell.length_a   1.000
_cell.length_b   1.000
_cell.length_c   1.000
_cell.angle_alpha   90.00
_cell.angle_beta   90.00
_cell.angle_gamma   90.00
#
_symmetry.space_group_name_H-M   'P 1'
#
loop_
_entity.id
_entity.type
_entity.pdbx_description
1 polymer ?
#
loop_
_entity_poly.entity_id
_entity_poly.type
_entity_poly.pdbx_seq_one_letter_code
_entity_poly.pdbx_strand_id
1 'polypeptide(L)' 'MDNKCITCVVEDNGVGRLGKMRLLETSSLAMEFIKKRLDIINELRDSGCGFKIIDKQESTNSETGTIVIVKIPIMNT' A
#
# COMPACT_ATOMS: atom_id res chain seq x y z
N MET A 1 -4.91 -23.79 -3.85
CA MET A 1 -6.20 -23.19 -3.45
C MET A 1 -6.13 -21.74 -3.84
N ASP A 2 -7.03 -21.25 -4.70
CA ASP A 2 -7.05 -19.83 -5.05
C ASP A 2 -7.56 -19.04 -3.84
N ASN A 3 -6.63 -18.50 -3.06
CA ASN A 3 -6.94 -17.61 -1.94
C ASN A 3 -7.63 -16.36 -2.50
N LYS A 4 -8.96 -16.27 -2.33
CA LYS A 4 -9.73 -15.11 -2.76
C LYS A 4 -9.29 -13.89 -1.94
N CYS A 5 -8.84 -12.84 -2.62
CA CYS A 5 -8.40 -11.60 -1.99
C CYS A 5 -9.23 -10.41 -2.51
N ILE A 6 -9.49 -9.44 -1.62
CA ILE A 6 -10.01 -8.13 -1.98
C ILE A 6 -8.82 -7.21 -2.24
N THR A 7 -8.87 -6.50 -3.36
CA THR A 7 -7.93 -5.41 -3.66
C THR A 7 -8.66 -4.09 -3.49
N CYS A 8 -8.19 -3.28 -2.55
CA CYS A 8 -8.62 -1.91 -2.35
C CYS A 8 -7.59 -0.99 -3.00
N VAL A 9 -8.05 -0.07 -3.85
CA VAL A 9 -7.22 0.94 -4.49
C VAL A 9 -7.73 2.30 -4.05
N VAL A 10 -6.84 3.12 -3.49
CA VAL A 10 -7.11 4.51 -3.11
C VAL A 10 -6.25 5.40 -3.99
N GLU A 11 -6.90 6.30 -4.71
CA GLU A 11 -6.24 7.27 -5.58
C GLU A 11 -6.46 8.68 -5.05
N ASP A 12 -5.36 9.41 -4.91
CA ASP A 12 -5.34 10.82 -4.56
C ASP A 12 -4.66 11.61 -5.69
N ASN A 13 -5.16 12.81 -5.98
CA ASN A 13 -4.60 13.75 -6.96
C ASN A 13 -3.92 14.96 -6.27
N GLY A 14 -3.56 14.82 -4.99
CA GLY A 14 -2.80 15.82 -4.26
C GLY A 14 -1.34 15.90 -4.71
N VAL A 15 -0.52 16.56 -3.90
CA VAL A 15 0.87 16.94 -4.25
C VAL A 15 1.87 15.77 -4.38
N GLY A 16 1.43 14.52 -4.20
CA GLY A 16 2.32 13.36 -4.14
C GLY A 16 3.14 13.28 -2.84
N ARG A 17 3.95 12.22 -2.71
CA ARG A 17 4.81 12.02 -1.53
C ARG A 17 6.29 12.23 -1.81
N LEU A 18 6.75 12.19 -3.05
CA LEU A 18 8.18 12.25 -3.38
C LEU A 18 8.78 13.63 -3.04
N GLY A 19 8.00 14.70 -3.16
CA GLY A 19 8.40 16.05 -2.75
C GLY A 19 8.57 16.22 -1.23
N LYS A 20 7.99 15.32 -0.43
CA LYS A 20 8.04 15.34 1.05
C LYS A 20 8.85 14.18 1.65
N MET A 21 9.02 13.07 0.94
CA MET A 21 9.71 11.86 1.41
C MET A 21 11.21 12.05 1.61
N ARG A 22 11.86 12.99 0.90
CA ARG A 22 13.28 13.33 1.18
C ARG A 22 13.52 13.89 2.59
N LEU A 23 12.47 14.31 3.30
CA LEU A 23 12.56 14.87 4.66
C LEU A 23 12.10 13.89 5.75
N LEU A 24 11.45 12.78 5.39
CA LEU A 24 10.81 11.87 6.34
C LEU A 24 11.10 10.42 5.93
N GLU A 25 12.29 9.93 6.26
CA GLU A 25 12.66 8.51 6.18
C GLU A 25 11.86 7.64 7.17
N THR A 26 10.99 8.24 7.98
CA THR A 26 10.19 7.53 8.99
C THR A 26 8.83 7.15 8.41
N SER A 27 8.64 5.84 8.17
CA SER A 27 7.31 5.28 7.97
C SER A 27 6.44 5.63 9.19
N SER A 28 5.20 6.09 8.97
CA SER A 28 4.29 6.34 10.09
C SER A 28 4.03 5.06 10.88
N LEU A 29 3.80 5.18 12.19
CA LEU A 29 3.47 4.06 13.07
C LEU A 29 2.30 3.23 12.53
N ALA A 30 1.32 3.89 11.92
CA ALA A 30 0.18 3.22 11.28
C ALA A 30 0.61 2.31 10.11
N MET A 31 1.55 2.76 9.27
CA MET A 31 2.07 1.95 8.17
C MET A 31 2.86 0.74 8.68
N GLU A 32 3.63 0.93 9.75
CA GLU A 32 4.36 -0.16 10.39
C GLU A 32 3.40 -1.23 10.95
N PHE A 33 2.32 -0.81 11.62
CA PHE A 33 1.30 -1.73 12.12
C PHE A 33 0.57 -2.48 11.00
N ILE A 34 0.26 -1.79 9.90
CA ILE A 34 -0.38 -2.42 8.74
C ILE A 34 0.55 -3.46 8.12
N LYS A 35 1.84 -3.12 7.95
CA LYS A 35 2.84 -4.05 7.41
C LYS A 35 2.96 -5.30 8.28
N LYS A 36 3.18 -5.13 9.59
CA LYS A 36 3.29 -6.26 10.54
C LYS A 36 2.06 -7.17 10.52
N ARG A 37 0.85 -6.61 10.41
CA ARG A 37 -0.39 -7.40 10.32
C ARG A 37 -0.48 -8.21 9.03
N LEU A 38 -0.12 -7.62 7.90
CA LEU A 38 -0.12 -8.32 6.61
C LEU A 38 0.95 -9.41 6.56
N ASP A 39 2.12 -9.16 7.15
CA ASP A 39 3.20 -10.16 7.27
C ASP A 39 2.72 -11.40 8.05
N ILE A 40 2.09 -11.20 9.22
CA ILE A 40 1.50 -12.30 10.01
C ILE A 40 0.44 -13.07 9.20
N ILE A 41 -0.43 -12.38 8.46
CA ILE A 41 -1.46 -13.02 7.64
C ILE A 41 -0.83 -13.88 6.53
N ASN A 42 0.24 -13.39 5.90
CA ASN A 42 0.97 -14.14 4.88
C ASN A 42 1.65 -15.39 5.45
N GLU A 43 2.31 -15.27 6.62
CA GLU A 43 2.93 -16.41 7.29
C GLU A 43 1.91 -17.51 7.64
N LEU A 44 0.70 -17.12 8.07
CA LEU A 44 -0.32 -18.07 8.49
C LEU A 44 -1.11 -18.71 7.33
N ARG A 45 -1.19 -18.06 6.16
CA ARG A 45 -2.18 -18.45 5.12
C ARG A 45 -1.66 -18.50 3.69
N ASP A 46 -0.41 -18.12 3.42
CA ASP A 46 0.15 -17.98 2.07
C ASP A 46 -0.80 -17.21 1.13
N SER A 47 -1.35 -16.11 1.66
CA SER A 47 -2.45 -15.38 1.01
C SER A 47 -2.02 -14.42 -0.10
N GLY A 48 -0.70 -14.19 -0.23
CA GLY A 48 -0.16 -13.19 -1.14
C GLY A 48 -0.77 -11.80 -0.95
N CYS A 49 -1.10 -11.46 0.30
CA CYS A 49 -1.64 -10.17 0.71
C CYS A 49 -0.50 -9.16 0.87
N GLY A 50 -0.80 -7.87 0.80
CA GLY A 50 0.26 -6.87 0.77
C GLY A 50 -0.22 -5.45 0.59
N PHE A 51 0.76 -4.55 0.62
CA PHE A 51 0.55 -3.12 0.56
C PHE A 51 1.58 -2.50 -0.36
N LYS A 52 1.14 -1.65 -1.28
CA LYS A 52 2.02 -0.93 -2.21
C LYS A 52 1.56 0.51 -2.30
N ILE A 53 2.51 1.44 -2.32
CA ILE A 53 2.23 2.83 -2.65
C ILE A 53 3.02 3.19 -3.89
N ILE A 54 2.35 3.84 -4.84
CA ILE A 54 2.91 4.30 -6.11
C ILE A 54 2.66 5.80 -6.18
N ASP A 55 3.72 6.57 -6.34
CA ASP A 55 3.60 8.01 -6.59
C ASP A 55 3.32 8.24 -8.08
N LYS A 56 2.28 9.01 -8.40
CA LYS A 56 1.91 9.33 -9.79
C LYS A 56 2.87 10.38 -10.33
N GLN A 57 3.46 10.11 -11.49
CA GLN A 57 4.33 11.05 -12.20
C GLN A 57 3.77 11.28 -13.60
N GLU A 58 3.65 12.54 -14.01
CA GLU A 58 3.48 12.88 -15.42
C GLU A 58 4.84 12.96 -16.14
N SER A 59 4.83 12.85 -17.47
CA SER A 59 6.00 12.90 -18.35
C SER A 59 6.91 14.12 -18.13
N THR A 60 6.40 15.17 -17.48
CA THR A 60 7.09 16.41 -17.12
C THR A 60 7.72 16.39 -15.73
N ASN A 61 7.83 15.22 -15.08
CA ASN A 61 8.41 15.06 -13.74
C ASN A 61 7.64 15.82 -12.64
N SER A 62 6.39 16.19 -12.91
CA SER A 62 5.45 16.76 -11.95
C SER A 62 4.73 15.64 -11.21
N GLU A 63 4.76 15.69 -9.88
CA GLU A 63 4.00 14.80 -9.01
C GLU A 63 2.51 15.15 -9.10
N THR A 64 1.69 14.20 -9.52
CA THR A 64 0.25 14.42 -9.76
C THR A 64 -0.65 13.64 -8.80
N GLY A 65 -0.08 13.00 -7.79
CA GLY A 65 -0.84 12.27 -6.79
C GLY A 65 -0.19 10.99 -6.28
N THR A 66 -0.99 10.17 -5.61
CA THR A 66 -0.57 8.91 -4.99
C THR A 66 -1.61 7.82 -5.26
N ILE A 67 -1.16 6.60 -5.54
CA ILE A 67 -1.99 5.40 -5.57
C ILE A 67 -1.56 4.49 -4.42
N VAL A 68 -2.49 4.13 -3.56
CA VAL A 68 -2.29 3.14 -2.50
C VAL A 68 -3.08 1.88 -2.87
N ILE A 69 -2.39 0.75 -2.92
CA ILE A 69 -2.98 -0.56 -3.22
C ILE A 69 -2.84 -1.44 -1.99
N VAL A 70 -3.96 -1.93 -1.48
CA VAL A 70 -4.02 -2.87 -0.35
C VAL A 70 -4.70 -4.15 -0.79
N LYS A 71 -4.03 -5.28 -0.64
CA LYS A 71 -4.58 -6.60 -0.95
C LYS A 71 -4.74 -7.38 0.35
N ILE A 72 -5.96 -7.84 0.64
CA ILE A 72 -6.33 -8.51 1.91
C ILE A 72 -7.10 -9.81 1.56
N PRO A 73 -6.86 -10.94 2.24
CA PRO A 73 -7.63 -12.15 1.99
C PRO A 73 -9.09 -12.02 2.46
N ILE A 74 -10.00 -12.66 1.73
CA ILE A 74 -11.37 -12.87 2.19
C ILE A 74 -11.33 -13.95 3.27
N MET A 75 -11.71 -13.60 4.48
CA MET A 75 -11.85 -14.56 5.57
C MET A 75 -13.27 -15.09 5.58
N ASN A 76 -13.44 -16.35 5.20
CA ASN A 76 -14.67 -17.07 5.48
C ASN A 76 -14.58 -17.60 6.91
N THR A 77 -15.51 -17.21 7.76
CA THR A 77 -15.75 -17.79 9.09
C THR A 77 -16.35 -19.16 9.00
#